data_AF-A0A2I3SVE2-F1
#
_entry.id   AF-A0A2I3SVE2-F1
#
_cell.length_a   1.000
_cell.length_b   1.000
_cell.length_c   1.000
_cell.angle_alpha   90.00
_cell.angle_beta   90.00
_cell.angle_gamma   90.00
#
_symmetry.space_group_name_H-M   'P 1'
#
loop_
_entity.id
_entity.type
_entity.pdbx_description
1 polymer ?
#
loop_
_entity_poly.entity_id
_entity_poly.type
_entity_poly.pdbx_seq_one_letter_code
_entity_poly.pdbx_strand_id
1 'polypeptide(L)'
;MAKISGPTETARCIQSLIAVFQKYAGKDGYNCNLSKTEFLSFMNTELAAFTKNQKDPGVLDRMKKLDVSSDGQLDFPKFLNLIGGLAVACHDSFLKAVPSQKWT
;
A
#
# COMPACT_ATOMS: atom_id res chain seq x y z
N MET A 1 13.86 -37.22 -3.58
CA MET A 1 13.29 -36.15 -2.72
C MET A 1 13.17 -34.89 -3.57
N ALA A 2 11.95 -34.38 -3.79
CA ALA A 2 11.76 -33.16 -4.55
C ALA A 2 12.34 -31.98 -3.76
N LYS A 3 13.23 -31.22 -4.38
CA LYS A 3 13.77 -29.98 -3.81
C LYS A 3 12.62 -28.97 -3.83
N ILE A 4 11.94 -28.79 -2.70
CA ILE A 4 10.95 -27.72 -2.54
C ILE A 4 11.76 -26.42 -2.59
N SER A 5 11.88 -25.79 -3.76
CA SER A 5 12.50 -24.48 -3.85
C SER A 5 11.63 -23.53 -3.05
N GLY A 6 12.24 -22.77 -2.13
CA GLY A 6 11.52 -21.74 -1.40
C GLY A 6 10.81 -20.77 -2.35
N PRO A 7 9.82 -20.00 -1.85
CA PRO A 7 9.08 -19.07 -2.69
C PRO A 7 10.02 -18.11 -3.42
N THR A 8 9.68 -17.76 -4.65
CA THR A 8 10.39 -16.71 -5.40
C THR A 8 10.20 -15.36 -4.70
N GLU A 9 11.06 -14.39 -5.02
CA GLU A 9 11.00 -13.07 -4.37
C GLU A 9 9.63 -12.41 -4.52
N THR A 10 9.07 -12.42 -5.74
CA THR A 10 7.72 -11.89 -5.99
C THR A 10 6.66 -12.59 -5.14
N ALA A 11 6.74 -13.92 -4.99
CA ALA A 11 5.81 -14.66 -4.15
C ALA A 11 5.95 -14.25 -2.68
N ARG A 12 7.18 -14.03 -2.18
CA ARG A 12 7.41 -13.49 -0.84
C ARG A 12 6.80 -12.11 -0.66
N CYS A 13 6.97 -11.20 -1.63
CA CYS A 13 6.36 -9.86 -1.57
C CYS A 13 4.84 -9.93 -1.49
N ILE A 14 4.19 -10.80 -2.29
CA ILE A 14 2.73 -11.00 -2.24
C ILE A 14 2.31 -11.54 -0.88
N GLN A 15 3.04 -12.53 -0.33
CA GLN A 15 2.77 -13.05 1.02
C GLN A 15 2.91 -11.96 2.09
N SER A 16 3.92 -11.10 1.98
CA SER A 16 4.10 -9.96 2.88
C SER A 16 2.95 -8.97 2.80
N LEU A 17 2.45 -8.64 1.59
CA LEU A 17 1.29 -7.75 1.43
C LEU A 17 0.03 -8.32 2.07
N ILE A 18 -0.21 -9.63 1.89
CA ILE A 18 -1.34 -10.32 2.52
C ILE A 18 -1.20 -10.31 4.04
N ALA A 19 -0.02 -10.64 4.57
CA ALA A 19 0.24 -10.68 6.01
C ALA A 19 0.07 -9.30 6.65
N VAL A 20 0.52 -8.23 5.96
CA VAL A 20 0.30 -6.87 6.41
C VAL A 20 -1.18 -6.53 6.41
N PHE A 21 -1.93 -6.81 5.35
CA PHE A 21 -3.38 -6.57 5.34
C PHE A 21 -4.08 -7.27 6.52
N GLN A 22 -3.80 -8.56 6.72
CA GLN A 22 -4.38 -9.36 7.81
C GLN A 22 -3.92 -8.90 9.20
N LYS A 23 -2.73 -8.31 9.34
CA LYS A 23 -2.24 -7.73 10.60
C LYS A 23 -3.10 -6.53 11.06
N TYR A 24 -3.72 -5.80 10.14
CA TYR A 24 -4.53 -4.63 10.47
C TYR A 24 -6.03 -4.88 10.38
N ALA A 25 -6.48 -5.76 9.47
CA ALA A 25 -7.90 -6.04 9.27
C ALA A 25 -8.52 -6.81 10.43
N GLY A 26 -9.77 -6.46 10.77
CA GLY A 26 -10.60 -7.19 11.73
C GLY A 26 -10.22 -7.05 13.21
N LYS A 27 -9.36 -6.09 13.57
CA LYS A 27 -9.11 -5.69 14.96
C LYS A 27 -10.34 -5.08 15.62
N ASP A 28 -11.18 -4.40 14.85
CA ASP A 28 -12.39 -3.72 15.31
C ASP A 28 -13.65 -4.62 15.18
N GLY A 29 -13.48 -5.92 14.93
CA GLY A 29 -14.58 -6.90 14.83
C GLY A 29 -15.22 -7.05 13.44
N TYR A 30 -14.76 -6.28 12.45
CA TYR A 30 -15.13 -6.46 11.04
C TYR A 30 -14.27 -7.56 10.41
N ASN A 31 -14.75 -8.79 10.43
CA ASN A 31 -14.01 -9.90 9.85
C ASN A 31 -13.75 -9.65 8.35
N CYS A 32 -12.46 -9.59 8.00
CA CYS A 32 -11.89 -9.56 6.65
C CYS A 32 -11.65 -8.20 5.97
N ASN A 33 -12.06 -7.08 6.56
CA ASN A 33 -11.84 -5.75 5.97
C ASN A 33 -11.08 -4.82 6.93
N LEU A 34 -10.47 -3.77 6.37
CA LEU A 34 -9.92 -2.67 7.15
C LEU A 34 -10.99 -1.64 7.42
N SER A 35 -11.24 -1.36 8.70
CA SER A 35 -11.98 -0.19 9.14
C SER A 35 -11.19 1.09 8.79
N LYS A 36 -11.88 2.24 8.77
CA LYS A 36 -11.22 3.54 8.61
C LYS A 36 -10.11 3.77 9.65
N THR A 37 -10.31 3.32 10.89
CA THR A 37 -9.35 3.46 11.98
C THR A 37 -8.14 2.55 11.79
N GLU A 38 -8.38 1.29 11.43
CA GLU A 38 -7.31 0.31 11.15
C GLU A 38 -6.46 0.73 9.96
N PHE A 39 -7.10 1.24 8.92
CA PHE A 39 -6.43 1.74 7.73
C PHE A 39 -5.57 2.98 8.03
N LEU A 40 -6.04 3.91 8.86
CA LEU A 40 -5.22 5.02 9.35
C LEU A 40 -4.01 4.53 10.14
N SER A 41 -4.18 3.50 10.95
CA SER A 41 -3.07 2.87 11.69
C SER A 41 -2.05 2.28 10.72
N PHE A 42 -2.48 1.54 9.71
CA PHE A 42 -1.63 1.01 8.64
C PHE A 42 -0.83 2.13 7.93
N MET A 43 -1.48 3.21 7.52
CA MET A 43 -0.84 4.34 6.81
C MET A 43 0.22 5.05 7.66
N ASN A 44 -0.05 5.22 8.96
CA ASN A 44 0.87 5.90 9.87
C ASN A 44 2.03 5.02 10.33
N THR A 45 1.93 3.70 10.16
CA THR A 45 2.96 2.74 10.60
C THR A 45 3.76 2.20 9.42
N GLU A 46 3.13 1.46 8.52
CA GLU A 46 3.79 0.81 7.39
C GLU A 46 4.18 1.83 6.30
N LEU A 47 3.35 2.87 6.10
CA LEU A 47 3.57 3.90 5.08
C LEU A 47 4.00 5.24 5.67
N ALA A 48 4.52 5.22 6.91
CA ALA A 48 4.96 6.41 7.64
C ALA A 48 5.93 7.29 6.84
N ALA A 49 6.84 6.69 6.06
CA ALA A 49 7.80 7.44 5.24
C ALA A 49 7.13 8.18 4.08
N PHE A 50 6.03 7.63 3.55
CA PHE A 50 5.23 8.23 2.49
C PHE A 50 4.26 9.30 3.04
N THR A 51 3.81 9.14 4.29
CA THR A 51 2.87 10.05 4.96
C THR A 51 3.55 11.17 5.76
N LYS A 52 4.72 10.96 6.38
CA LYS A 52 5.44 11.97 7.18
C LYS A 52 6.03 13.11 6.35
N ASN A 53 6.32 12.87 5.08
CA ASN A 53 6.72 13.93 4.15
C ASN A 53 5.51 14.73 3.60
N GLN A 54 4.28 14.39 4.00
CA GLN A 54 3.06 15.00 3.47
C GLN A 54 2.59 16.13 4.39
N LYS A 55 3.08 17.34 4.11
CA LYS A 55 2.22 18.55 4.21
C LYS A 55 1.21 18.62 3.05
N ASP A 56 1.19 17.61 2.18
CA ASP A 56 0.37 17.60 0.98
C ASP A 56 -1.03 17.01 1.32
N PRO A 57 -2.09 17.82 1.27
CA PRO A 57 -3.46 17.36 1.53
C PRO A 57 -3.94 16.30 0.53
N GLY A 58 -3.19 16.04 -0.54
CA GLY A 58 -3.49 15.07 -1.58
C GLY A 58 -3.51 13.62 -1.12
N VAL A 59 -2.75 13.21 -0.09
CA VAL A 59 -2.85 11.82 0.41
C VAL A 59 -4.19 11.55 1.10
N LEU A 60 -4.70 12.51 1.86
CA LEU A 60 -6.02 12.40 2.48
C LEU A 60 -7.15 12.49 1.43
N ASP A 61 -6.95 13.26 0.36
CA ASP A 61 -7.88 13.34 -0.78
C ASP A 61 -7.91 12.04 -1.61
N ARG A 62 -6.73 11.46 -1.88
CA ARG A 62 -6.60 10.12 -2.50
C ARG A 62 -7.25 9.04 -1.64
N MET A 63 -7.23 9.22 -0.32
CA MET A 63 -7.93 8.38 0.65
C MET A 63 -9.45 8.43 0.45
N LYS A 64 -10.03 9.64 0.35
CA LYS A 64 -11.44 9.84 0.03
C LYS A 64 -11.81 9.31 -1.36
N LYS A 65 -10.87 9.34 -2.30
CA LYS A 65 -11.02 8.74 -3.65
C LYS A 65 -10.88 7.23 -3.69
N LEU A 66 -10.27 6.60 -2.68
CA LEU A 66 -10.27 5.14 -2.53
C LEU A 66 -11.56 4.67 -1.83
N ASP A 67 -12.14 5.53 -1.00
CA ASP A 67 -13.45 5.40 -0.32
C ASP A 67 -14.64 5.55 -1.30
N VAL A 68 -14.55 4.97 -2.52
CA VAL A 68 -15.68 4.87 -3.46
C VAL A 68 -16.61 3.71 -3.08
N SER A 69 -16.65 3.36 -1.80
CA SER A 69 -17.76 2.64 -1.20
C SER A 69 -18.21 3.43 0.01
N SER A 70 -19.50 3.74 0.06
CA SER A 70 -20.14 4.51 1.13
C SER A 70 -20.14 3.81 2.49
N ASP A 71 -19.49 2.65 2.61
CA ASP A 71 -19.43 1.79 3.79
C ASP A 71 -18.22 2.06 4.69
N GLY A 72 -17.28 2.90 4.25
CA GLY A 72 -16.10 3.29 5.03
C GLY A 72 -15.14 2.12 5.34
N GLN A 73 -15.20 1.06 4.54
CA GLN A 73 -14.41 -0.16 4.70
C GLN A 73 -13.55 -0.43 3.47
N LEU A 74 -12.34 -0.93 3.71
CA LEU A 74 -11.36 -1.20 2.69
C LEU A 74 -11.09 -2.71 2.61
N ASP A 75 -11.68 -3.34 1.60
CA ASP A 75 -11.46 -4.75 1.27
C ASP A 75 -10.08 -4.98 0.64
N PHE A 76 -9.69 -6.26 0.52
CA PHE A 76 -8.37 -6.61 0.00
C PHE A 76 -8.12 -6.12 -1.44
N PRO A 77 -9.05 -6.22 -2.40
CA PRO A 77 -8.89 -5.61 -3.72
C PRO A 77 -8.66 -4.09 -3.69
N LYS A 78 -9.42 -3.33 -2.88
CA LYS A 78 -9.21 -1.88 -2.70
C LYS A 78 -7.84 -1.58 -2.10
N PHE A 79 -7.39 -2.42 -1.17
CA PHE A 79 -6.04 -2.33 -0.59
C PHE A 79 -4.97 -2.49 -1.67
N LEU A 80 -5.08 -3.50 -2.53
CA LEU A 80 -4.12 -3.70 -3.62
C LEU A 80 -4.13 -2.55 -4.63
N ASN A 81 -5.29 -1.96 -4.93
CA ASN A 81 -5.38 -0.77 -5.78
C ASN A 81 -4.63 0.43 -5.19
N LEU A 82 -4.73 0.67 -3.88
CA LEU A 82 -3.93 1.69 -3.20
C LEU A 82 -2.43 1.42 -3.33
N ILE A 83 -2.00 0.19 -3.02
CA ILE A 83 -0.58 -0.20 -3.10
C ILE A 83 -0.07 -0.05 -4.55
N GLY A 84 -0.86 -0.47 -5.54
CA GLY A 84 -0.55 -0.28 -6.96
C GLY A 84 -0.40 1.19 -7.33
N GLY A 85 -1.31 2.05 -6.87
CA GLY A 85 -1.21 3.50 -7.10
C GLY A 85 0.04 4.13 -6.48
N LEU A 86 0.42 3.70 -5.27
CA LEU A 86 1.67 4.12 -4.63
C LEU A 86 2.90 3.62 -5.40
N ALA A 87 2.88 2.35 -5.83
CA ALA A 87 3.99 1.76 -6.60
C ALA A 87 4.22 2.50 -7.91
N VAL A 88 3.16 2.84 -8.65
CA VAL A 88 3.24 3.66 -9.88
C VAL A 88 3.83 5.04 -9.57
N ALA A 89 3.34 5.73 -8.54
CA ALA A 89 3.87 7.04 -8.17
C ALA A 89 5.36 7.00 -7.75
N CYS A 90 5.76 5.94 -7.04
CA CYS A 90 7.16 5.72 -6.69
C CYS A 90 8.00 5.46 -7.93
N HIS A 91 7.56 4.56 -8.80
CA HIS A 91 8.23 4.23 -10.05
C HIS A 91 8.46 5.48 -10.92
N ASP A 92 7.44 6.32 -11.10
CA ASP A 92 7.55 7.58 -11.83
C ASP A 92 8.54 8.56 -11.18
N SER A 93 8.58 8.60 -9.84
CA SER A 93 9.53 9.44 -9.10
C SER A 93 10.96 8.97 -9.27
N PHE A 94 11.20 7.65 -9.27
CA PHE A 94 12.51 7.07 -9.54
C PHE A 94 12.99 7.37 -10.96
N LEU A 95 12.11 7.27 -11.96
CA LEU A 95 12.43 7.61 -13.34
C LEU A 95 12.80 9.09 -13.50
N LYS A 96 12.12 9.99 -12.79
CA LYS A 96 12.42 11.44 -12.79
C LYS A 96 13.69 11.80 -12.01
N ALA A 97 14.07 10.98 -11.04
CA ALA A 97 15.26 11.20 -10.21
C ALA A 97 16.57 10.79 -10.89
N VAL A 98 16.51 10.09 -12.04
CA VAL A 98 17.69 9.89 -12.89
C VAL A 98 18.01 11.23 -13.57
N PRO A 99 19.13 11.91 -13.25
CA PRO A 99 19.53 13.08 -14.00
C PRO A 99 19.87 12.62 -15.41
N SER A 100 19.19 13.19 -16.40
CA SER A 100 19.60 13.05 -17.79
C SER A 100 21.10 13.35 -17.88
N GLN A 101 21.91 12.33 -18.13
CA GLN A 101 23.28 12.51 -18.61
C GLN A 101 23.16 13.17 -19.98
N LYS A 102 23.17 14.51 -19.98
CA LYS A 102 23.32 15.32 -21.18
C LYS A 102 24.79 15.27 -21.56
N TRP A 103 25.05 14.64 -22.70
CA TRP A 103 26.34 14.59 -23.36
C TRP A 103 26.84 16.02 -23.65
N THR A 104 28.08 16.32 -23.22
CA THR A 104 28.91 17.40 -23.75
C THR A 104 30.30 16.84 -23.97
#